data_AF-N9UB86-F1
#
_entry.id   AF-N9UB86-F1
#
_cell.length_a   1.000
_cell.length_b   1.000
_cell.length_c   1.000
_cell.angle_alpha   90.00
_cell.angle_beta   90.00
_cell.angle_gamma   90.00
#
_symmetry.space_group_name_H-M   'P 1'
#
loop_
_entity.id
_entity.type
_entity.pdbx_description
1 polymer ?
#
loop_
_entity_poly.entity_id
_entity_poly.type
_entity_poly.pdbx_seq_one_letter_code
_entity_poly.pdbx_strand_id
1 'polypeptide(L)'
;MTKEELKDKKMYVKKAFKDAKAALKRGNIFMLAIGLLLGASFGAVVASLANDVIMASIASIFSVDSVKDLKAGNVLIGKFLAALIQFLIVTLFVFLTLFLVFLIKNIIAYHRAKKQPIEEPKIEVPQPTVEELILKELQDLNKKFDSISKQKK
;
A
#
# COMPACT_ATOMS: atom_id res chain seq x y z
N MET A 1 13.02 -45.97 -7.68
CA MET A 1 12.34 -45.14 -6.67
C MET A 1 11.24 -45.99 -6.03
N THR A 2 11.42 -46.42 -4.79
CA THR A 2 10.51 -47.36 -4.10
C THR A 2 9.27 -46.62 -3.56
N LYS A 3 8.17 -47.35 -3.29
CA LYS A 3 6.91 -46.75 -2.78
C LYS A 3 7.08 -45.98 -1.46
N GLU A 4 8.05 -46.40 -0.65
CA GLU A 4 8.45 -45.73 0.60
C GLU A 4 9.03 -44.32 0.33
N GLU A 5 9.96 -44.18 -0.62
CA GLU A 5 10.57 -42.88 -0.99
C GLU A 5 9.55 -41.87 -1.52
N LEU A 6 8.54 -42.35 -2.25
CA LEU A 6 7.43 -41.52 -2.75
C LEU A 6 6.53 -41.00 -1.62
N LYS A 7 6.30 -41.82 -0.59
CA LYS A 7 5.47 -41.48 0.57
C LYS A 7 6.17 -40.45 1.47
N ASP A 8 7.48 -40.63 1.67
CA ASP A 8 8.33 -39.69 2.38
C ASP A 8 8.37 -38.33 1.66
N LYS A 9 8.64 -38.32 0.34
CA LYS A 9 8.60 -37.08 -0.46
C LYS A 9 7.25 -36.36 -0.39
N LYS A 10 6.12 -37.08 -0.46
CA LYS A 10 4.78 -36.51 -0.27
C LYS A 10 4.60 -35.90 1.12
N MET A 11 5.17 -36.50 2.16
CA MET A 11 5.13 -35.98 3.53
C MET A 11 5.92 -34.68 3.67
N TYR A 12 7.13 -34.58 3.10
CA TYR A 12 7.93 -33.35 3.10
C TYR A 12 7.25 -32.20 2.35
N VAL A 13 6.70 -32.47 1.15
CA VAL A 13 5.98 -31.44 0.37
C VAL A 13 4.72 -30.96 1.10
N LYS A 14 3.95 -31.89 1.70
CA LYS A 14 2.76 -31.54 2.49
C LYS A 14 3.13 -30.72 3.74
N LYS A 15 4.25 -31.05 4.40
CA LYS A 15 4.78 -30.31 5.54
C LYS A 15 5.24 -28.91 5.14
N ALA A 16 6.01 -28.78 4.06
CA ALA A 16 6.45 -27.49 3.52
C ALA A 16 5.26 -26.59 3.15
N PHE A 17 4.21 -27.13 2.52
CA PHE A 17 3.00 -26.37 2.24
C PHE A 17 2.25 -25.93 3.50
N LYS A 18 2.17 -26.82 4.51
CA LYS A 18 1.56 -26.49 5.81
C LYS A 18 2.33 -25.37 6.52
N ASP A 19 3.66 -25.44 6.49
CA ASP A 19 4.55 -24.45 7.10
C ASP A 19 4.48 -23.11 6.35
N ALA A 20 4.46 -23.12 5.02
CA ALA A 20 4.28 -21.91 4.19
C ALA A 20 2.91 -21.26 4.45
N LYS A 21 1.84 -22.06 4.53
CA LYS A 21 0.49 -21.57 4.86
C LYS A 21 0.43 -21.00 6.27
N ALA A 22 1.12 -21.61 7.24
CA ALA A 22 1.22 -21.10 8.60
C ALA A 22 2.03 -19.78 8.66
N ALA A 23 3.10 -19.66 7.87
CA ALA A 23 3.89 -18.45 7.74
C ALA A 23 3.10 -17.30 7.11
N LEU A 24 2.33 -17.56 6.05
CA LEU A 24 1.45 -16.55 5.43
C LEU A 24 0.32 -16.08 6.37
N LYS A 25 -0.17 -16.97 7.23
CA LYS A 25 -1.17 -16.64 8.25
C LYS A 25 -0.62 -15.80 9.41
N ARG A 26 0.71 -15.64 9.55
CA ARG A 26 1.29 -14.60 10.41
C ARG A 26 1.02 -13.27 9.71
N GLY A 27 -0.10 -12.64 10.07
CA GLY A 27 -0.82 -11.63 9.29
C GLY A 27 -0.02 -10.44 8.73
N ASN A 28 1.15 -10.13 9.29
CA ASN A 28 1.99 -9.05 8.78
C ASN A 28 2.63 -9.36 7.41
N ILE A 29 3.07 -10.60 7.14
CA ILE A 29 3.80 -10.94 5.90
C ILE A 29 2.89 -10.87 4.68
N PHE A 30 1.64 -11.30 4.82
CA PHE A 30 0.66 -11.27 3.74
C PHE A 30 0.35 -9.85 3.28
N MET A 31 0.15 -8.92 4.22
CA MET A 31 -0.07 -7.51 3.90
C MET A 31 1.15 -6.87 3.25
N LEU A 32 2.36 -7.19 3.74
CA LEU A 32 3.61 -6.73 3.13
C LEU A 32 3.78 -7.24 1.70
N ALA A 33 3.49 -8.52 1.45
CA ALA A 33 3.59 -9.13 0.12
C ALA A 33 2.63 -8.47 -0.88
N ILE A 34 1.38 -8.22 -0.48
CA ILE A 34 0.40 -7.53 -1.33
C ILE A 34 0.84 -6.09 -1.60
N GLY A 35 1.29 -5.36 -0.58
CA GLY A 35 1.75 -3.99 -0.73
C GLY A 35 2.92 -3.87 -1.71
N LEU A 36 3.90 -4.77 -1.63
CA LEU A 36 5.03 -4.82 -2.56
C LEU A 36 4.59 -5.15 -3.99
N LEU A 37 3.70 -6.13 -4.16
CA LEU A 37 3.22 -6.55 -5.48
C LEU A 37 2.42 -5.42 -6.16
N LEU A 38 1.52 -4.78 -5.43
CA LEU A 38 0.74 -3.64 -5.93
C LEU A 38 1.65 -2.46 -6.26
N GLY A 39 2.64 -2.15 -5.41
CA GLY A 39 3.61 -1.08 -5.67
C GLY A 39 4.43 -1.33 -6.93
N ALA A 40 4.93 -2.56 -7.12
CA ALA A 40 5.70 -2.94 -8.29
C ALA A 40 4.86 -2.89 -9.59
N SER A 41 3.64 -3.42 -9.56
CA SER A 41 2.73 -3.38 -10.71
C SER A 41 2.29 -1.95 -11.04
N PHE A 42 1.97 -1.13 -10.04
CA PHE A 42 1.60 0.27 -10.26
C PHE A 42 2.73 1.08 -10.88
N GLY A 43 3.96 0.93 -10.37
CA GLY A 43 5.14 1.59 -10.96
C GLY A 43 5.35 1.20 -12.41
N ALA A 44 5.17 -0.08 -12.77
CA ALA A 44 5.29 -0.54 -14.15
C ALA A 44 4.24 0.09 -15.09
N VAL A 45 2.99 0.21 -14.65
CA VAL A 45 1.92 0.86 -15.44
C VAL A 45 2.21 2.33 -15.66
N VAL A 46 2.63 3.05 -14.62
CA VAL A 46 3.00 4.48 -14.72
C VAL A 46 4.20 4.66 -15.65
N ALA A 47 5.20 3.78 -15.56
CA ALA A 47 6.38 3.83 -16.41
C ALA A 47 6.04 3.58 -17.89
N SER A 48 5.20 2.57 -18.19
CA SER A 48 4.73 2.31 -19.56
C SER A 48 3.94 3.49 -20.11
N LEU A 49 3.04 4.10 -19.33
CA LEU A 49 2.31 5.29 -19.79
C LEU A 49 3.25 6.46 -20.13
N ALA A 50 4.24 6.73 -19.28
CA ALA A 50 5.19 7.81 -19.54
C ALA A 50 6.09 7.53 -20.76
N ASN A 51 6.54 6.29 -20.94
CA ASN A 51 7.44 5.92 -22.02
C ASN A 51 6.74 5.72 -23.35
N ASP A 52 5.65 4.98 -23.34
CA ASP A 52 5.03 4.49 -24.56
C ASP A 52 4.01 5.50 -25.10
N VAL A 53 3.46 6.36 -24.24
CA VAL A 53 2.48 7.37 -24.64
C VAL A 53 3.09 8.76 -24.63
N ILE A 54 3.63 9.21 -23.48
CA ILE A 54 4.09 10.60 -23.37
C ILE A 54 5.37 10.83 -24.19
N MET A 55 6.39 9.99 -24.02
CA MET A 55 7.64 10.14 -24.78
C MET A 55 7.44 9.87 -26.27
N ALA A 56 6.59 8.92 -26.67
CA ALA A 56 6.25 8.72 -28.09
C ALA A 56 5.56 9.96 -28.69
N SER A 57 4.64 10.58 -27.96
CA SER A 57 3.95 11.80 -28.40
C SER A 57 4.90 12.99 -28.51
N ILE A 58 5.78 13.19 -27.51
CA ILE A 58 6.80 14.23 -27.52
C ILE A 58 7.80 13.99 -28.66
N ALA A 59 8.25 12.74 -28.86
CA ALA A 59 9.18 12.38 -29.91
C ALA A 59 8.62 12.68 -31.31
N SER A 60 7.33 12.43 -31.52
CA SER A 60 6.63 12.74 -32.77
C SER A 60 6.44 14.25 -32.99
N ILE A 61 6.23 15.03 -31.94
CA ILE A 61 6.00 16.49 -32.05
C ILE A 61 7.31 17.25 -32.27
N PHE A 62 8.40 16.80 -31.65
CA PHE A 62 9.69 17.48 -31.69
C PHE A 62 10.69 16.86 -32.70
N SER A 63 10.27 15.91 -33.54
CA SER A 63 11.14 15.18 -34.48
C SER A 63 12.44 14.68 -33.82
N VAL A 64 12.28 14.01 -32.68
CA VAL A 64 13.36 13.70 -31.70
C VAL A 64 14.17 12.45 -32.09
N ASP A 65 14.20 12.07 -33.36
CA ASP A 65 15.21 11.10 -33.83
C ASP A 65 16.63 11.63 -33.58
N SER A 66 16.80 12.96 -33.50
CA SER A 66 18.09 13.57 -33.25
C SER A 66 18.58 13.49 -31.79
N VAL A 67 17.74 13.40 -30.75
CA VAL A 67 18.23 13.49 -29.34
C VAL A 67 18.71 12.15 -28.80
N LYS A 68 18.12 11.03 -29.24
CA LYS A 68 18.58 9.68 -28.83
C LYS A 68 19.94 9.33 -29.43
N ASP A 69 20.26 9.89 -30.60
CA ASP A 69 21.50 9.66 -31.33
C ASP A 69 22.56 10.76 -31.14
N LEU A 70 22.31 11.75 -30.28
CA LEU A 70 23.33 12.73 -29.88
C LEU A 70 24.43 12.02 -29.07
N LYS A 71 25.54 11.76 -29.76
CA LYS A 71 26.80 11.27 -29.20
C LYS A 71 27.74 12.47 -29.00
N ALA A 72 28.21 12.68 -27.77
CA ALA A 72 29.40 13.48 -27.54
C ALA A 72 30.57 12.50 -27.37
N GLY A 73 31.21 12.12 -28.48
CA GLY A 73 32.24 11.07 -28.51
C GLY A 73 31.67 9.66 -28.34
N ASN A 74 32.27 8.83 -27.48
CA ASN A 74 31.84 7.44 -27.20
C ASN A 74 30.73 7.33 -26.15
N VAL A 75 30.25 8.45 -25.58
CA VAL A 75 29.25 8.43 -24.51
C VAL A 75 27.88 8.80 -25.08
N LEU A 76 26.88 7.97 -24.80
CA LEU A 76 25.49 8.14 -25.19
C LEU A 76 24.78 9.12 -24.23
N ILE A 77 25.07 10.42 -24.33
CA ILE A 77 24.44 11.47 -23.50
C ILE A 77 22.92 11.51 -23.75
N GLY A 78 22.49 11.27 -24.99
CA GLY A 78 21.08 11.30 -25.39
C GLY A 78 20.18 10.38 -24.57
N LYS A 79 20.63 9.17 -24.25
CA LYS A 79 19.88 8.21 -23.42
C LYS A 79 19.72 8.68 -21.97
N PHE A 80 20.78 9.25 -21.41
CA PHE A 80 20.74 9.76 -20.04
C PHE A 80 19.82 10.98 -19.92
N LEU A 81 19.89 11.91 -20.88
CA LEU A 81 19.01 13.08 -20.89
C LEU A 81 17.54 12.69 -21.09
N ALA A 82 17.26 11.73 -21.98
CA ALA A 82 15.92 11.18 -22.14
C ALA A 82 15.39 10.55 -20.85
N ALA A 83 16.23 9.81 -20.11
CA ALA A 83 15.86 9.22 -18.83
C ALA A 83 15.58 10.29 -17.75
N LEU A 84 16.32 11.41 -17.74
CA LEU A 84 16.06 12.53 -16.85
C LEU A 84 14.72 13.22 -17.16
N ILE A 85 14.44 13.46 -18.44
CA ILE A 85 13.16 14.04 -18.87
C ILE A 85 12.01 13.11 -18.51
N GLN A 86 12.15 11.80 -18.78
CA GLN A 86 11.19 10.78 -18.40
C GLN A 86 10.93 10.78 -16.89
N PHE A 87 11.98 10.83 -16.07
CA PHE A 87 11.84 10.87 -14.61
C PHE A 87 11.03 12.09 -14.15
N LEU A 88 11.27 13.26 -14.74
CA LEU A 88 10.53 14.48 -14.41
C LEU A 88 9.05 14.36 -14.79
N ILE A 89 8.76 13.82 -15.98
CA ILE A 89 7.38 13.59 -16.46
C ILE A 89 6.65 12.59 -15.58
N VAL A 90 7.25 11.44 -15.27
CA VAL A 90 6.66 10.40 -14.40
C VAL A 90 6.34 10.97 -13.03
N THR A 91 7.29 11.70 -12.43
CA THR A 91 7.11 12.31 -11.11
C THR A 91 5.96 13.32 -11.12
N LEU A 92 5.89 14.18 -12.15
CA LEU A 92 4.80 15.15 -12.32
C LEU A 92 3.45 14.46 -12.50
N PHE A 93 3.39 13.37 -13.27
CA PHE A 93 2.15 12.62 -13.51
C PHE A 93 1.64 11.93 -12.24
N VAL A 94 2.52 11.30 -11.46
CA VAL A 94 2.16 10.72 -10.16
C VAL A 94 1.66 11.80 -9.21
N PHE A 95 2.33 12.95 -9.17
CA PHE A 95 1.89 14.10 -8.38
C PHE A 95 0.49 14.58 -8.80
N LEU A 96 0.25 14.76 -10.11
CA LEU A 96 -1.04 15.19 -10.63
C LEU A 96 -2.16 14.18 -10.32
N THR A 97 -1.87 12.88 -10.44
CA THR A 97 -2.82 11.81 -10.13
C THR A 97 -3.20 11.82 -8.65
N LEU A 98 -2.21 11.91 -7.75
CA LEU A 98 -2.46 12.03 -6.31
C LEU A 98 -3.21 13.31 -5.98
N PHE A 99 -2.83 14.44 -6.60
CA PHE A 99 -3.51 15.71 -6.44
C PHE A 99 -4.97 15.62 -6.89
N LEU A 100 -5.27 14.98 -8.01
CA LEU A 100 -6.64 14.80 -8.50
C LEU A 100 -7.47 13.95 -7.54
N VAL A 101 -6.93 12.83 -7.04
CA VAL A 101 -7.61 12.00 -6.03
C VAL A 101 -7.89 12.82 -4.77
N PHE A 102 -6.91 13.58 -4.28
CA PHE A 102 -7.07 14.42 -3.10
C PHE A 102 -8.07 15.55 -3.33
N LEU A 103 -8.04 16.17 -4.51
CA LEU A 103 -8.96 17.21 -4.94
C LEU A 103 -10.40 16.66 -4.99
N ILE A 104 -10.61 15.49 -5.59
CA ILE A 104 -11.93 14.83 -5.63
C ILE A 104 -12.40 14.52 -4.20
N LYS A 105 -11.55 13.96 -3.33
CA LYS A 105 -11.92 13.71 -1.94
C LYS A 105 -12.30 15.01 -1.21
N ASN A 106 -11.55 16.09 -1.43
CA ASN A 106 -11.82 17.39 -0.82
C ASN A 106 -13.11 18.03 -1.37
N ILE A 107 -13.37 17.91 -2.67
CA ILE A 107 -14.63 18.35 -3.31
C ILE A 107 -15.82 17.54 -2.78
N ILE A 108 -15.69 16.22 -2.66
CA ILE A 108 -16.75 15.37 -2.11
C ILE A 108 -17.01 15.73 -0.63
N ALA A 109 -15.97 15.97 0.16
CA ALA A 109 -16.12 16.43 1.54
C ALA A 109 -16.83 17.80 1.60
N TYR A 110 -16.43 18.74 0.74
CA TYR A 110 -17.06 20.06 0.60
C TYR A 110 -18.53 19.96 0.20
N HIS A 111 -18.88 19.08 -0.75
CA HIS A 111 -20.26 18.87 -1.19
C HIS A 111 -21.12 18.11 -0.17
N ARG A 112 -20.55 17.17 0.61
CA ARG A 112 -21.25 16.52 1.73
C ARG A 112 -21.57 17.54 2.83
N ALA A 113 -20.64 18.43 3.17
CA ALA A 113 -20.85 19.49 4.15
C ALA A 113 -21.96 20.50 3.75
N LYS A 114 -22.24 20.64 2.45
CA LYS A 114 -23.26 21.56 1.93
C LYS A 114 -24.66 20.93 1.74
N LYS A 115 -24.76 19.60 1.60
CA LYS A 115 -26.02 18.90 1.30
C LYS A 115 -26.66 18.17 2.49
N GLN A 116 -25.94 18.03 3.60
CA GLN A 116 -26.49 17.46 4.84
C GLN A 116 -26.81 18.61 5.81
N PRO A 117 -28.06 18.80 6.27
CA PRO A 117 -28.25 19.43 7.57
C PRO A 117 -27.48 18.54 8.54
N ILE A 118 -26.55 19.14 9.30
CA ILE A 118 -25.60 18.48 10.22
C ILE A 118 -26.20 17.21 10.80
N GLU A 119 -25.99 16.09 10.09
CA GLU A 119 -26.26 14.78 10.61
C GLU A 119 -24.94 14.48 11.27
N GLU A 120 -24.92 14.69 12.59
CA GLU A 120 -23.75 14.44 13.41
C GLU A 120 -23.10 13.17 12.88
N PRO A 121 -21.79 13.21 12.53
CA PRO A 121 -21.10 11.99 12.19
C PRO A 121 -21.45 11.05 13.32
N LYS A 122 -22.12 9.92 13.02
CA LYS A 122 -22.28 8.87 14.00
C LYS A 122 -20.84 8.51 14.32
N ILE A 123 -20.34 9.11 15.40
CA ILE A 123 -19.05 8.82 15.97
C ILE A 123 -19.26 7.34 16.27
N GLU A 124 -18.70 6.48 15.42
CA GLU A 124 -18.35 5.14 15.84
C GLU A 124 -17.38 5.42 16.97
N VAL A 125 -17.94 5.53 18.19
CA VAL A 125 -17.20 5.67 19.42
C VAL A 125 -16.16 4.58 19.29
N PRO A 126 -14.86 4.92 19.20
CA PRO A 126 -13.84 3.90 19.01
C PRO A 126 -14.16 2.85 20.05
N GLN A 127 -14.52 1.64 19.60
CA GLN A 127 -14.84 0.58 20.53
C GLN A 127 -13.61 0.50 21.43
N PRO A 128 -13.78 0.62 22.76
CA PRO A 128 -12.64 0.71 23.64
C PRO A 128 -11.71 -0.44 23.31
N THR A 129 -10.42 -0.17 23.14
CA THR A 129 -9.49 -1.24 22.77
C THR A 129 -9.57 -2.31 23.85
N VAL A 130 -9.17 -3.54 23.52
CA VAL A 130 -9.19 -4.64 24.50
C VAL A 130 -8.43 -4.24 25.77
N GLU A 131 -7.37 -3.43 25.66
CA GLU A 131 -6.67 -2.87 26.82
C GLU A 131 -7.52 -1.89 27.62
N GLU A 132 -8.25 -0.98 26.98
CA GLU A 132 -9.14 -0.03 27.67
C GLU A 132 -10.30 -0.74 28.40
N LEU A 133 -10.83 -1.82 27.82
CA LEU A 133 -11.84 -2.66 28.48
C LEU A 133 -11.27 -3.40 29.70
N ILE A 134 -10.08 -3.99 29.56
CA ILE A 134 -9.38 -4.67 30.66
C ILE A 134 -9.08 -3.67 31.79
N LEU A 135 -8.59 -2.46 31.46
CA LEU A 135 -8.32 -1.42 32.45
C LEU A 135 -9.60 -1.00 33.21
N LYS A 136 -10.72 -0.88 32.50
CA LYS A 136 -12.02 -0.55 33.11
C LYS A 136 -12.51 -1.67 34.04
N GLU A 137 -12.36 -2.93 33.64
CA GLU A 137 -12.72 -4.08 34.46
C GLU A 137 -11.82 -4.22 35.70
N LEU A 138 -10.51 -4.01 35.56
CA LEU A 138 -9.58 -3.97 36.69
C LEU A 138 -9.91 -2.85 37.69
N GLN A 139 -10.29 -1.66 37.20
CA GLN A 139 -10.71 -0.56 38.07
C GLN A 139 -12.01 -0.89 38.82
N ASP A 140 -12.98 -1.52 38.16
CA ASP A 140 -14.24 -1.94 38.79
C ASP A 140 -14.01 -3.04 39.84
N LEU A 141 -13.16 -4.02 39.53
CA LEU A 141 -12.74 -5.07 40.46
C LEU A 141 -12.05 -4.49 41.71
N ASN A 142 -11.16 -3.50 41.54
CA ASN A 142 -10.49 -2.87 42.67
C ASN A 142 -11.48 -2.10 43.57
N LYS A 143 -12.42 -1.36 42.97
CA LYS A 143 -13.48 -0.65 43.74
C LYS A 143 -14.40 -1.62 44.49
N LYS A 144 -14.76 -2.75 43.87
CA LYS A 144 -15.52 -3.81 44.55
C LYS A 144 -14.73 -4.38 45.73
N PHE A 145 -13.44 -4.66 45.54
CA PHE A 145 -12.59 -5.14 46.63
C PHE A 145 -12.47 -4.13 47.79
N ASP A 146 -12.33 -2.83 47.49
CA ASP A 146 -12.35 -1.76 48.49
C ASP A 146 -13.69 -1.67 49.23
N SER A 147 -14.81 -1.87 48.53
CA SER A 147 -16.13 -1.88 49.17
C SER A 147 -16.33 -3.09 50.09
N ILE A 148 -15.84 -4.26 49.69
CA ILE A 148 -15.90 -5.51 50.47
C ILE A 148 -14.99 -5.40 51.71
N SER A 149 -13.79 -4.82 51.57
CA SER A 149 -12.88 -4.63 52.71
C SER A 149 -13.42 -3.62 53.73
N LYS A 150 -14.15 -2.58 53.29
CA LYS A 150 -14.84 -1.63 54.16
C LYS A 150 -16.07 -2.20 54.86
N GLN A 151 -16.77 -3.18 54.27
CA GLN A 151 -17.90 -3.86 54.93
C GLN A 151 -17.46 -4.89 55.99
N LYS A 152 -16.19 -5.30 55.99
CA LYS A 152 -15.64 -6.31 56.92
C LYS A 152 -14.93 -5.71 58.14
N LYS A 153 -14.97 -4.38 58.30
CA LYS A 153 -14.54 -3.62 59.48
C LYS A 153 -15.76 -3.07 60.19
#